data_AF-A0A1H6S5X8-F1
#
_entry.id   AF-A0A1H6S5X8-F1
#
_cell.length_a   1.000
_cell.length_b   1.000
_cell.length_c   1.000
_cell.angle_alpha   90.00
_cell.angle_beta   90.00
_cell.angle_gamma   90.00
#
_symmetry.space_group_name_H-M   'P 1'
#
loop_
_entity.id
_entity.type
_entity.pdbx_description
1 polymer ?
#
loop_
_entity_poly.entity_id
_entity_poly.type
_entity_poly.pdbx_seq_one_letter_code
_entity_poly.pdbx_strand_id
1 'polypeptide(L)'
;MNRPTKRPALHPRPLGAPLLTLLLTLGAGSAEARVRLGDPLPPHPWQSSEREVVVIYSHDCGDLGPLWKAVMGSGLPVRAVNVQGVPTPAPAGVQPWRGEEAERFARQLKVGTYPAVLLVRGGRVLNAWEGNFTGQGF
;
A
#
# COMPACT_ATOMS: atom_id res chain seq x y z
N MET A 1 23.44 40.71 -33.57
CA MET A 1 24.03 40.01 -32.41
C MET A 1 22.92 39.20 -31.72
N ASN A 2 22.84 37.89 -31.98
CA ASN A 2 21.82 37.01 -31.41
C ASN A 2 22.40 36.24 -30.22
N ARG A 3 21.77 36.33 -29.03
CA ARG A 3 22.08 35.44 -27.89
C ARG A 3 21.36 34.11 -28.07
N PRO A 4 22.02 32.95 -27.92
CA PRO A 4 21.32 31.67 -27.88
C PRO A 4 20.69 31.47 -26.49
N THR A 5 19.38 31.25 -26.48
CA THR A 5 18.62 30.81 -25.31
C THR A 5 18.99 29.37 -24.96
N LYS A 6 19.61 29.16 -23.78
CA LYS A 6 19.80 27.83 -23.20
C LYS A 6 18.43 27.23 -22.88
N ARG A 7 18.06 26.14 -23.55
CA ARG A 7 16.93 25.29 -23.13
C ARG A 7 17.34 24.54 -21.87
N PRO A 8 16.48 24.43 -20.84
CA PRO A 8 16.76 23.55 -19.71
C PRO A 8 16.68 22.10 -20.20
N ALA A 9 17.72 21.32 -19.89
CA ALA A 9 17.69 19.88 -20.09
C ALA A 9 16.62 19.29 -19.14
N LEU A 10 15.61 18.62 -19.70
CA LEU A 10 14.79 17.71 -18.92
C LEU A 10 15.69 16.58 -18.45
N HIS A 11 16.01 16.56 -17.16
CA HIS A 11 16.58 15.39 -16.53
C HIS A 11 15.53 14.27 -16.59
N PRO A 12 15.81 13.12 -17.23
CA PRO A 12 14.94 11.97 -17.12
C PRO A 12 14.93 11.54 -15.65
N ARG A 13 13.78 11.68 -14.99
CA ARG A 13 13.55 11.02 -13.70
C ARG A 13 13.71 9.52 -13.94
N PRO A 14 14.50 8.79 -13.13
CA PRO A 14 14.61 7.35 -13.27
C PRO A 14 13.23 6.74 -12.98
N LEU A 15 12.54 6.35 -14.05
CA LEU A 15 11.37 5.47 -14.04
C LEU A 15 11.90 4.04 -13.90
N GLY A 16 12.22 3.60 -12.69
CA GLY A 16 12.73 2.25 -12.51
C GLY A 16 12.89 1.85 -11.06
N ALA A 17 12.21 0.77 -10.68
CA ALA A 17 12.39 -0.05 -9.49
C ALA A 17 11.63 0.22 -8.17
N PRO A 18 10.81 1.27 -7.93
CA PRO A 18 10.14 1.41 -6.62
C PRO A 18 9.08 0.32 -6.40
N LEU A 19 8.39 -0.12 -7.46
CA LEU A 19 7.46 -1.25 -7.40
C LEU A 19 8.19 -2.58 -7.25
N LEU A 20 9.37 -2.75 -7.85
CA LEU A 20 10.12 -4.00 -7.75
C LEU A 20 10.61 -4.21 -6.32
N THR A 21 11.14 -3.16 -5.68
CA THR A 21 11.52 -3.21 -4.26
C THR A 21 10.31 -3.52 -3.39
N LEU A 22 9.14 -2.91 -3.67
CA LEU A 22 7.90 -3.24 -2.97
C LEU A 22 7.56 -4.73 -3.14
N LEU A 23 7.53 -5.24 -4.38
CA LEU A 23 7.25 -6.65 -4.67
C LEU A 23 8.25 -7.61 -3.99
N LEU A 24 9.52 -7.24 -3.92
CA LEU A 24 10.56 -8.01 -3.24
C LEU A 24 10.35 -8.03 -1.72
N THR A 25 10.04 -6.88 -1.11
CA THR A 25 9.73 -6.80 0.34
C THR A 25 8.43 -7.48 0.72
N LEU A 26 7.46 -7.54 -0.20
CA LEU A 26 6.22 -8.29 0.01
C LEU A 26 6.43 -9.81 -0.11
N GLY A 27 7.57 -10.23 -0.69
CA GLY A 27 7.95 -11.62 -0.89
C GLY A 27 7.06 -12.35 -1.89
N ALA A 28 7.59 -13.43 -2.47
CA ALA A 28 6.79 -14.46 -3.15
C ALA A 28 6.08 -15.40 -2.15
N GLY A 29 5.83 -14.92 -0.93
CA GLY A 29 5.11 -15.66 0.09
C GLY A 29 3.65 -15.68 -0.31
N SER A 30 3.20 -16.78 -0.90
CA SER A 30 1.79 -17.16 -0.90
C SER A 30 1.34 -17.37 0.56
N ALA A 31 1.19 -16.29 1.31
CA ALA A 31 0.14 -16.29 2.31
C ALA A 31 -1.15 -16.42 1.52
N GLU A 32 -2.02 -17.34 1.94
CA GLU A 32 -3.29 -17.67 1.32
C GLU A 32 -4.23 -16.46 1.32
N ALA A 33 -3.92 -15.43 0.52
CA ALA A 33 -4.66 -14.19 0.48
C ALA A 33 -6.08 -14.53 0.05
N ARG A 34 -7.00 -14.41 0.99
CA ARG A 34 -8.43 -14.71 0.76
C ARG A 34 -9.09 -13.61 -0.05
N VAL A 35 -8.42 -12.46 -0.16
CA VAL A 35 -8.81 -11.34 -1.01
C VAL A 35 -8.83 -11.78 -2.46
N ARG A 36 -9.97 -11.57 -3.10
CA ARG A 36 -10.18 -11.92 -4.51
C ARG A 36 -9.59 -10.85 -5.42
N LEU A 37 -8.79 -11.28 -6.39
CA LEU A 37 -8.25 -10.39 -7.41
C LEU A 37 -9.35 -9.99 -8.41
N GLY A 38 -9.30 -8.75 -8.88
CA GLY A 38 -10.28 -8.17 -9.79
C GLY A 38 -11.54 -7.62 -9.11
N ASP A 39 -11.83 -8.04 -7.88
CA ASP A 39 -12.97 -7.52 -7.11
C ASP A 39 -12.81 -6.02 -6.83
N PRO A 40 -13.91 -5.25 -6.83
CA PRO A 40 -13.87 -3.86 -6.41
C PRO A 40 -13.54 -3.79 -4.91
N LEU A 41 -12.84 -2.73 -4.50
CA LEU A 41 -12.74 -2.38 -3.11
C LEU A 41 -14.16 -2.15 -2.54
N PRO A 42 -14.45 -2.65 -1.32
CA PRO A 42 -15.69 -2.30 -0.65
C PRO A 42 -15.81 -0.79 -0.39
N PRO A 43 -16.99 -0.28 0.00
CA PRO A 43 -17.19 1.14 0.29
C PRO A 43 -16.13 1.70 1.26
N HIS A 44 -15.56 2.85 0.92
CA HIS A 44 -14.46 3.48 1.64
C HIS A 44 -14.50 5.02 1.49
N PRO A 45 -13.91 5.79 2.43
CA PRO A 45 -14.07 7.24 2.48
C PRO A 45 -13.12 8.02 1.56
N TRP A 46 -12.23 7.35 0.85
CA TRP A 46 -11.30 8.00 -0.08
C TRP A 46 -11.74 7.83 -1.54
N GLN A 47 -11.33 8.76 -2.38
CA GLN A 47 -11.44 8.60 -3.82
C GLN A 47 -10.35 7.63 -4.31
N SER A 48 -10.74 6.59 -5.04
CA SER A 48 -9.78 5.65 -5.61
C SER A 48 -8.87 6.33 -6.64
N SER A 49 -7.59 5.95 -6.64
CA SER A 49 -6.59 6.45 -7.60
C SER A 49 -6.41 5.49 -8.77
N GLU A 50 -5.71 5.92 -9.83
CA GLU A 50 -5.37 5.01 -10.94
C GLU A 50 -4.56 3.82 -10.43
N ARG A 51 -3.60 4.05 -9.53
CA ARG A 51 -2.89 3.03 -8.76
C ARG A 51 -2.68 3.51 -7.33
N GLU A 52 -2.90 2.63 -6.36
CA GLU A 52 -2.67 2.91 -4.93
C GLU A 52 -2.34 1.62 -4.16
N VAL A 53 -1.79 1.79 -2.96
CA VAL A 53 -1.52 0.72 -2.01
C VAL A 53 -2.44 0.89 -0.82
N VAL A 54 -3.16 -0.16 -0.44
CA VAL A 54 -3.98 -0.19 0.77
C VAL A 54 -3.29 -1.11 1.77
N VAL A 55 -2.94 -0.59 2.94
CA VAL A 55 -2.36 -1.37 4.04
C VAL A 55 -3.40 -1.51 5.14
N ILE A 56 -3.82 -2.74 5.40
CA ILE A 56 -4.79 -3.11 6.42
C ILE A 56 -4.01 -3.75 7.57
N TYR A 57 -4.11 -3.18 8.77
CA TYR A 57 -3.27 -3.58 9.90
C TYR A 57 -4.02 -3.43 11.21
N SER A 58 -3.53 -4.08 12.26
CA SER A 58 -4.01 -3.92 13.62
C SER A 58 -2.86 -3.66 14.57
N HIS A 59 -3.18 -3.44 15.85
CA HIS A 59 -2.21 -3.26 16.92
C HIS A 59 -1.32 -4.49 17.19
N ASP A 60 -1.79 -5.70 16.84
CA ASP A 60 -1.08 -6.96 17.13
C ASP A 60 -0.06 -7.35 16.05
N CYS A 61 0.12 -6.53 15.01
CA CYS A 61 1.04 -6.83 13.91
C CYS A 61 2.53 -6.72 14.25
N GLY A 62 2.89 -6.30 15.46
CA GLY A 62 4.28 -6.09 15.86
C GLY A 62 4.94 -4.90 15.15
N ASP A 63 6.23 -5.03 14.79
CA ASP A 63 6.97 -3.96 14.12
C ASP A 63 6.62 -3.88 12.63
N LEU A 64 5.88 -2.83 12.27
CA LEU A 64 5.50 -2.51 10.89
C LEU A 64 6.48 -1.58 10.19
N GLY A 65 7.57 -1.14 10.83
CA GLY A 65 8.54 -0.19 10.29
C GLY A 65 9.08 -0.56 8.89
N PRO A 66 9.55 -1.80 8.67
CA PRO A 66 10.01 -2.26 7.36
C PRO A 66 8.91 -2.22 6.28
N LEU A 67 7.68 -2.65 6.63
CA LEU A 67 6.53 -2.60 5.74
C LEU A 67 6.22 -1.17 5.32
N TRP A 68 6.11 -0.27 6.30
CA TRP A 68 5.85 1.14 6.06
C TRP A 68 6.93 1.78 5.19
N LYS A 69 8.20 1.49 5.44
CA LYS A 69 9.31 1.97 4.61
C LYS A 69 9.16 1.52 3.15
N ALA A 70 8.80 0.26 2.92
CA ALA A 70 8.62 -0.29 1.58
C ALA A 70 7.43 0.34 0.84
N VAL A 71 6.25 0.41 1.47
CA VAL A 71 5.05 0.97 0.82
C VAL A 71 5.21 2.47 0.55
N MET A 72 5.81 3.22 1.48
CA MET A 72 6.07 4.65 1.29
C MET A 72 7.14 4.89 0.20
N GLY A 73 8.12 4.00 0.09
CA GLY A 73 9.14 4.03 -0.96
C GLY A 73 8.63 3.72 -2.37
N SER A 74 7.40 3.18 -2.50
CA SER A 74 6.81 2.81 -3.80
C SER A 74 6.46 4.02 -4.68
N GLY A 75 6.31 5.21 -4.08
CA GLY A 75 5.81 6.42 -4.74
C GLY A 75 4.31 6.37 -5.10
N LEU A 76 3.58 5.34 -4.66
CA LEU A 76 2.14 5.23 -4.83
C LEU A 76 1.40 5.92 -3.67
N PRO A 77 0.17 6.43 -3.89
CA PRO A 77 -0.73 6.80 -2.80
C PRO A 77 -0.91 5.63 -1.84
N VAL A 78 -0.72 5.88 -0.54
CA VAL A 78 -0.88 4.86 0.51
C VAL A 78 -2.14 5.16 1.31
N ARG A 79 -2.99 4.15 1.47
CA ARG A 79 -4.19 4.18 2.32
C ARG A 79 -3.96 3.25 3.50
N ALA A 80 -3.97 3.80 4.72
CA ALA A 80 -3.84 3.02 5.94
C ALA A 80 -5.23 2.73 6.51
N VAL A 81 -5.52 1.46 6.78
CA VAL A 81 -6.77 0.98 7.37
C VAL A 81 -6.40 0.26 8.67
N ASN A 82 -6.70 0.88 9.80
CA ASN A 82 -6.48 0.31 11.11
C ASN A 82 -7.79 -0.31 11.63
N VAL A 83 -7.74 -1.62 11.87
CA VAL A 83 -8.87 -2.43 12.35
C VAL A 83 -8.72 -2.79 13.83
N GLN A 84 -9.81 -3.24 14.46
CA GLN A 84 -9.90 -3.67 15.88
C GLN A 84 -9.93 -2.54 16.91
N GLY A 85 -10.23 -1.31 16.48
CA GLY A 85 -10.53 -0.18 17.38
C GLY A 85 -9.37 0.35 18.24
N VAL A 86 -8.20 -0.30 18.24
CA VAL A 86 -7.02 0.13 18.99
C VAL A 86 -6.21 1.15 18.18
N PRO A 87 -5.98 2.37 18.68
CA PRO A 87 -5.18 3.36 17.98
C PRO A 87 -3.72 2.90 17.81
N THR A 88 -3.35 2.60 16.57
CA THR A 88 -1.98 2.25 16.16
C THR A 88 -1.54 3.25 15.10
N PRO A 89 -0.36 3.88 15.27
CA PRO A 89 0.10 4.92 14.36
C PRO A 89 0.41 4.37 12.97
N ALA A 90 0.22 5.22 11.97
CA ALA A 90 0.81 5.06 10.63
C ALA A 90 1.94 6.10 10.47
N PRO A 91 2.78 6.01 9.44
CA PRO A 91 3.83 6.99 9.18
C PRO A 91 3.30 8.42 9.05
N ALA A 92 4.16 9.40 9.31
CA ALA A 92 3.82 10.81 9.19
C ALA A 92 3.24 11.13 7.80
N GLY A 93 2.13 11.89 7.78
CA GLY A 93 1.41 12.24 6.55
C GLY A 93 0.39 11.19 6.08
N VAL A 94 0.32 10.01 6.71
CA VAL A 94 -0.72 9.01 6.45
C VAL A 94 -1.68 8.97 7.64
N GLN A 95 -2.91 9.47 7.43
CA GLN A 95 -3.96 9.35 8.44
C GLN A 95 -4.65 7.99 8.28
N PRO A 96 -4.58 7.08 9.27
CA PRO A 96 -5.25 5.81 9.18
C PRO A 96 -6.77 5.99 9.33
N TRP A 97 -7.52 5.34 8.44
CA TRP A 97 -8.95 5.14 8.60
C TRP A 97 -9.21 4.09 9.68
N ARG A 98 -10.19 4.35 10.54
CA ARG A 98 -10.49 3.58 11.77
C ARG A 98 -12.00 3.46 11.98
N GLY A 99 -12.37 2.61 12.94
CA GLY A 99 -13.74 2.42 13.40
C GLY A 99 -14.45 1.27 12.69
N GLU A 100 -15.74 1.10 12.99
CA GLU A 100 -16.54 -0.04 12.53
C GLU A 100 -16.57 -0.19 11.00
N GLU A 101 -16.56 0.94 10.28
CA GLU A 101 -16.53 0.94 8.81
C GLU A 101 -15.21 0.37 8.26
N ALA A 102 -14.07 0.70 8.89
CA ALA A 102 -12.77 0.17 8.51
C ALA A 102 -12.70 -1.36 8.74
N GLU A 103 -13.32 -1.84 9.82
CA GLU A 103 -13.42 -3.28 10.07
C GLU A 103 -14.37 -3.98 9.11
N ARG A 104 -15.51 -3.35 8.79
CA ARG A 104 -16.46 -3.89 7.80
C ARG A 104 -15.80 -4.02 6.43
N PHE A 105 -15.03 -3.02 6.03
CA PHE A 105 -14.21 -3.05 4.82
C PHE A 105 -13.26 -4.26 4.81
N ALA A 106 -12.48 -4.47 5.88
CA ALA A 106 -11.57 -5.61 5.97
C ALA A 106 -12.30 -6.97 5.95
N ARG A 107 -13.46 -7.08 6.63
CA ARG A 107 -14.31 -8.27 6.62
C ARG A 107 -14.87 -8.57 5.22
N GLN A 108 -15.31 -7.55 4.49
CA GLN A 108 -15.84 -7.72 3.12
C GLN A 108 -14.77 -8.18 2.14
N LEU A 109 -13.52 -7.72 2.31
CA LEU A 109 -12.35 -8.21 1.58
C LEU A 109 -11.94 -9.63 1.99
N LYS A 110 -12.47 -10.14 3.09
CA LYS A 110 -12.16 -11.46 3.67
C LYS A 110 -10.70 -11.63 4.05
N VAL A 111 -10.01 -10.54 4.43
CA VAL A 111 -8.61 -10.59 4.88
C VAL A 111 -8.46 -11.66 5.97
N GLY A 112 -7.60 -12.65 5.73
CA GLY A 112 -7.39 -13.79 6.60
C GLY A 112 -6.33 -13.53 7.68
N THR A 113 -5.34 -12.69 7.39
CA THR A 113 -4.25 -12.35 8.32
C THR A 113 -3.83 -10.89 8.20
N TYR A 114 -3.47 -10.27 9.32
CA TYR A 114 -2.90 -8.92 9.37
C TYR A 114 -1.40 -8.99 9.70
N PRO A 115 -0.59 -8.05 9.16
CA PRO A 115 -0.98 -7.00 8.22
C PRO A 115 -1.30 -7.58 6.82
N ALA A 116 -2.11 -6.86 6.05
CA ALA A 116 -2.38 -7.15 4.66
C ALA A 116 -2.09 -5.93 3.79
N VAL A 117 -1.49 -6.15 2.63
CA VAL A 117 -1.19 -5.11 1.64
C VAL A 117 -1.91 -5.45 0.36
N LEU A 118 -2.64 -4.48 -0.19
CA LEU A 118 -3.32 -4.59 -1.47
C LEU A 118 -2.69 -3.62 -2.45
N LEU A 119 -2.36 -4.10 -3.65
CA LEU A 119 -2.13 -3.25 -4.80
C LEU A 119 -3.46 -3.07 -5.53
N VAL A 120 -3.89 -1.83 -5.73
CA VAL A 120 -5.21 -1.50 -6.29
C VAL A 120 -5.03 -0.65 -7.55
N ARG A 121 -5.85 -0.93 -8.57
CA ARG A 121 -5.92 -0.12 -9.80
C ARG A 121 -7.36 0.29 -10.08
N GLY A 122 -7.64 1.59 -10.10
CA GLY A 122 -8.99 2.11 -10.38
C GLY A 122 -10.06 1.51 -9.46
N GLY A 123 -9.73 1.36 -8.17
CA GLY A 123 -10.63 0.79 -7.16
C GLY A 123 -10.80 -0.74 -7.22
N ARG A 124 -10.01 -1.48 -8.01
CA ARG A 124 -10.04 -2.95 -8.06
C ARG A 124 -8.72 -3.56 -7.56
N VAL A 125 -8.82 -4.69 -6.86
CA VAL A 125 -7.64 -5.39 -6.33
C VAL A 125 -6.84 -6.02 -7.48
N LEU A 126 -5.59 -5.60 -7.65
CA LEU A 126 -4.66 -6.16 -8.62
C LEU A 126 -3.79 -7.25 -8.00
N ASN A 127 -3.39 -7.08 -6.74
CA ASN A 127 -2.64 -8.08 -5.98
C ASN A 127 -2.87 -7.90 -4.47
N ALA A 128 -2.67 -8.97 -3.70
CA ALA A 128 -2.85 -9.00 -2.26
C ALA A 128 -1.78 -9.85 -1.59
N TRP A 129 -1.24 -9.35 -0.48
CA TRP A 129 -0.30 -10.07 0.38
C TRP A 129 -0.79 -9.97 1.81
N GLU A 130 -0.73 -11.07 2.56
CA GLU A 130 -1.15 -11.13 3.96
C GLU A 130 -0.01 -11.70 4.82
N GLY A 131 0.09 -11.32 6.08
CA GLY A 131 1.04 -11.92 7.02
C GLY A 131 2.38 -11.18 7.17
N ASN A 132 3.42 -11.93 7.52
CA ASN A 132 4.68 -11.33 7.98
C ASN A 132 5.52 -10.77 6.82
N PHE A 133 5.69 -9.45 6.83
CA PHE A 133 6.57 -8.73 5.92
C PHE A 133 7.94 -8.53 6.56
N THR A 134 8.83 -9.50 6.38
CA THR A 134 10.24 -9.35 6.73
C THR A 134 10.93 -8.66 5.57
N GLY A 135 11.38 -7.42 5.73
CA GLY A 135 11.99 -6.61 4.66
C GLY A 135 13.31 -7.13 4.07
N GLN A 136 13.55 -8.44 4.04
CA GLN A 136 14.69 -9.09 3.41
C GLN A 136 14.41 -9.26 1.91
N GLY A 137 14.68 -8.21 1.14
CA GLY A 137 15.07 -8.38 -0.26
C GLY A 137 16.56 -8.69 -0.32
N PHE A 138 16.94 -9.82 -0.92
CA PHE A 138 18.32 -10.12 -1.30
C PHE A 138 18.80 -9.20 -2.42
#